data_AF-A0A843LAH7-F1
#
_entry.id   AF-A0A843LAH7-F1
#
_cell.length_a   1.000
_cell.length_b   1.000
_cell.length_c   1.000
_cell.angle_alpha   90.00
_cell.angle_beta   90.00
_cell.angle_gamma   90.00
#
_symmetry.space_group_name_H-M   'P 1'
#
loop_
_entity.id
_entity.type
_entity.pdbx_description
1 polymer ?
#
loop_
_entity_poly.entity_id
_entity_poly.type
_entity_poly.pdbx_seq_one_letter_code
_entity_poly.pdbx_strand_id
1 'polypeptide(L)' 'MRERMMILAKAYPEYSTKYNYTICTAGITECGDWRRIYPIPFDIYLKAKYSKRDWIEYCCV' A
#
# COMPACT_ATOMS: atom_id res chain seq x y z
N MET A 1 14.76 -5.54 4.58
CA MET A 1 14.61 -4.93 5.92
C MET A 1 13.14 -4.57 6.11
N ARG A 2 12.61 -4.61 7.34
CA ARG A 2 11.22 -4.21 7.63
C ARG A 2 11.21 -2.72 7.96
N GLU A 3 10.39 -1.96 7.24
CA GLU A 3 10.23 -0.53 7.43
C GLU A 3 8.77 -0.21 7.71
N ARG A 4 8.54 0.88 8.44
CA ARG A 4 7.21 1.34 8.81
C ARG A 4 6.89 2.63 8.07
N MET A 5 5.68 2.71 7.51
CA MET A 5 5.18 3.96 6.93
C MET A 5 3.72 4.18 7.27
N MET A 6 3.34 5.45 7.38
CA MET A 6 1.95 5.87 7.48
C MET A 6 1.36 6.02 6.08
N ILE A 7 0.21 5.38 5.83
CA ILE A 7 -0.45 5.47 4.53
C ILE A 7 -1.11 6.83 4.34
N LEU A 8 -0.69 7.54 3.30
CA LEU A 8 -1.23 8.87 2.96
C LEU A 8 -2.19 8.79 1.76
N ALA A 9 -1.84 7.98 0.75
CA ALA A 9 -2.60 7.85 -0.48
C ALA A 9 -2.72 6.38 -0.89
N LYS A 10 -3.89 6.04 -1.45
CA LYS A 10 -4.23 4.71 -1.97
C LYS A 10 -4.83 4.90 -3.35
N ALA A 11 -4.29 4.21 -4.35
CA ALA A 11 -4.95 4.09 -5.63
C ALA A 11 -6.01 2.99 -5.49
N TYR A 12 -7.28 3.37 -5.57
CA TYR A 12 -8.36 2.39 -5.68
C TYR A 12 -8.38 1.91 -7.14
N PRO A 13 -8.17 0.61 -7.42
CA PRO A 13 -8.18 0.11 -8.78
C PRO A 13 -9.62 0.12 -9.32
N GLU A 14 -9.77 0.35 -10.61
CA GLU A 14 -11.06 0.19 -11.29
C GLU A 14 -11.35 -1.31 -11.49
N TYR A 15 -12.55 -1.76 -11.14
CA TYR A 15 -12.93 -3.18 -11.06
C TYR A 15 -13.10 -3.80 -12.47
N SER A 16 -12.00 -4.15 -13.15
CA SER A 16 -11.93 -4.94 -14.40
C SER A 16 -11.85 -6.48 -14.21
N THR A 17 -12.93 -7.21 -14.42
CA THR A 17 -13.05 -8.68 -14.24
C THR A 17 -12.07 -9.55 -15.04
N LYS A 18 -11.19 -8.96 -15.87
CA LYS A 18 -10.29 -9.66 -16.78
C LYS A 18 -8.82 -9.72 -16.32
N TYR A 19 -8.38 -8.85 -15.40
CA TYR A 19 -6.97 -8.74 -15.03
C TYR A 19 -6.76 -8.83 -13.50
N ASN A 20 -5.71 -9.53 -13.08
CA ASN A 20 -5.26 -9.53 -11.68
C ASN A 20 -4.92 -8.09 -11.25
N TYR A 21 -5.64 -7.56 -10.27
CA TYR A 21 -5.48 -6.18 -9.84
C TYR A 21 -4.26 -5.98 -8.97
N THR A 22 -3.47 -4.97 -9.33
CA THR A 22 -2.41 -4.44 -8.47
C THR A 22 -2.75 -3.03 -8.09
N ILE A 23 -2.57 -2.68 -6.82
CA ILE A 23 -2.77 -1.33 -6.33
C ILE A 23 -1.43 -0.66 -6.06
N CYS A 24 -1.47 0.66 -5.98
CA CYS A 24 -0.37 1.49 -5.51
C CYS A 24 -0.76 2.11 -4.17
N THR A 25 0.14 2.05 -3.19
CA THR A 25 -0.01 2.77 -1.92
C THR A 25 1.21 3.66 -1.71
N ALA A 26 0.97 4.91 -1.32
CA ALA A 26 2.03 5.84 -0.97
C ALA A 26 1.88 6.30 0.48
N GLY A 27 3.00 6.45 1.15
CA GLY A 27 3.08 6.81 2.55
C GLY A 27 4.37 7.53 2.90
N ILE A 28 4.49 7.86 4.17
CA ILE A 28 5.66 8.53 4.74
C ILE A 28 6.22 7.69 5.89
N THR A 29 7.54 7.54 5.95
CA THR A 29 8.22 6.82 7.04
C THR A 29 8.26 7.68 8.30
N GLU A 30 8.67 7.08 9.41
CA GLU A 30 8.91 7.80 10.68
C GLU A 30 10.01 8.87 10.55
N CYS A 31 10.92 8.72 9.58
CA CYS A 31 11.96 9.71 9.27
C CYS A 31 11.46 10.85 8.36
N GLY A 32 10.24 10.80 7.85
CA GLY A 32 9.69 11.79 6.94
C GLY A 32 9.96 11.49 5.45
N ASP A 33 10.53 10.33 5.11
CA ASP A 33 10.79 9.95 3.73
C ASP A 33 9.53 9.43 3.04
N TRP A 34 9.35 9.83 1.78
CA TRP A 34 8.27 9.32 0.96
C TRP A 34 8.56 7.91 0.47
N ARG A 35 7.58 7.02 0.62
CA ARG A 35 7.67 5.64 0.19
C ARG A 35 6.45 5.25 -0.61
N ARG A 36 6.71 4.57 -1.73
CA ARG A 36 5.69 4.09 -2.66
C ARG A 36 5.83 2.58 -2.76
N ILE A 37 4.76 1.88 -2.45
CA ILE A 37 4.69 0.42 -2.56
C ILE A 37 3.84 0.10 -3.78
N TYR A 38 4.47 -0.57 -4.74
CA TYR A 38 3.86 -1.07 -5.97
C TYR A 38 4.71 -2.22 -6.53
N PRO A 39 4.10 -3.29 -7.07
CA PRO A 39 2.66 -3.60 -7.07
C PRO A 39 2.22 -4.32 -5.79
N ILE A 40 1.10 -3.91 -5.20
CA ILE A 40 0.45 -4.67 -4.11
C ILE A 40 -0.73 -5.46 -4.70
N PRO A 41 -0.80 -6.79 -4.51
CA PRO A 41 -1.96 -7.59 -4.90
C PRO A 41 -3.24 -7.12 -4.19
N PHE A 42 -4.33 -6.96 -4.94
CA PHE A 42 -5.59 -6.46 -4.38
C PHE A 42 -6.21 -7.39 -3.32
N ASP A 43 -6.01 -8.71 -3.43
CA ASP A 43 -6.47 -9.67 -2.42
C ASP A 43 -5.85 -9.41 -1.04
N ILE A 44 -4.55 -9.07 -1.02
CA ILE A 44 -3.83 -8.74 0.22
C ILE A 44 -4.38 -7.44 0.78
N TYR A 45 -4.64 -6.45 -0.09
CA TYR A 45 -5.22 -5.17 0.32
C TYR A 45 -6.62 -5.32 0.94
N LEU A 46 -7.50 -6.07 0.31
CA LEU A 46 -8.86 -6.37 0.81
C LEU A 46 -8.82 -7.07 2.17
N LYS A 47 -7.93 -8.06 2.32
CA LYS A 47 -7.76 -8.80 3.58
C LYS A 47 -7.21 -7.93 4.70
N ALA A 48 -6.25 -7.06 4.37
CA ALA A 48 -5.53 -6.30 5.37
C ALA A 48 -6.31 -5.10 5.95
N LYS A 49 -7.41 -4.67 5.29
CA LYS A 49 -8.32 -3.62 5.77
C LYS A 49 -7.62 -2.32 6.22
N TYR A 50 -6.47 -1.99 5.64
CA TYR A 50 -5.77 -0.77 6.00
C TYR A 50 -6.64 0.46 5.67
N SER A 51 -6.65 1.45 6.54
CA SER A 51 -7.31 2.75 6.39
C SER A 51 -6.29 3.85 6.07
N LYS A 52 -6.77 5.05 5.74
CA LYS A 52 -5.91 6.23 5.57
C LYS A 52 -5.38 6.65 6.94
N ARG A 53 -4.09 7.00 7.03
CA ARG A 53 -3.36 7.32 8.28
C ARG A 53 -3.02 6.12 9.16
N ASP A 54 -3.22 4.91 8.66
CA ASP A 54 -2.73 3.72 9.36
C ASP A 54 -1.23 3.57 9.15
N TRP A 55 -0.56 3.16 10.22
CA TRP A 55 0.84 2.75 10.16
C TRP A 55 0.92 1.29 9.76
N ILE A 56 1.64 1.03 8.68
CA ILE A 56 1.89 -0.33 8.19
C ILE A 56 3.37 -0.63 8.20
N GLU A 57 3.69 -1.88 8.50
CA GLU A 57 5.02 -2.44 8.27
C GLU A 57 5.04 -3.10 6.89
N TYR A 58 6.13 -2.88 6.17
CA TYR A 58 6.36 -3.50 4.87
C TYR A 58 7.83 -3.89 4.74
N CYS A 59 8.09 -4.95 3.99
CA CYS A 59 9.45 -5.28 3.61
C CYS A 59 9.81 -4.42 2.40
N CYS A 60 10.83 -3.57 2.53
CA CYS A 60 11.41 -2.90 1.37
C CYS A 60 12.07 -3.98 0.50
N VAL A 61 11.59 -4.12 -0.73
CA VAL A 61 12.15 -4.99 -1.78
C VAL A 61 12.77 -4.12 -2.84
#